data_AF-I4I1Q2-F1
#
_entry.id   AF-I4I1Q2-F1
#
_cell.length_a   1.000
_cell.length_b   1.000
_cell.length_c   1.000
_cell.angle_alpha   90.00
_cell.angle_beta   90.00
_cell.angle_gamma   90.00
#
_symmetry.space_group_name_H-M   'P 1'
#
loop_
_entity.id
_entity.type
_entity.pdbx_description
1 polymer ?
#
loop_
_entity_poly.entity_id
_entity_poly.type
_entity_poly.pdbx_seq_one_letter_code
_entity_poly.pdbx_strand_id
1 'polypeptide(L)' 'MSDWIKKAMAYFPKSCQTIRRWIDEITAYFDNRTTQGTVEGINNKLKVIKRRGYGFRNFKNFSLRCLLNWHFAS' A
#
# COMPACT_ATOMS: atom_id res chain seq x y z
N MET A 1 24.20 10.97 1.60
CA MET A 1 22.79 11.34 1.86
C MET A 1 22.59 12.76 1.38
N SER A 2 21.78 12.94 0.34
CA SER A 2 21.55 14.22 -0.33
C SER A 2 21.13 15.33 0.64
N ASP A 3 21.50 16.58 0.35
CA ASP A 3 21.24 17.71 1.25
C ASP A 3 19.74 17.99 1.46
N TRP A 4 18.90 17.58 0.49
CA TRP A 4 17.45 17.67 0.63
C TRP A 4 16.89 16.74 1.72
N ILE A 5 17.46 15.54 1.93
CA ILE A 5 17.01 14.62 2.99
C ILE A 5 17.39 15.18 4.36
N LYS A 6 18.58 15.77 4.49
CA LYS A 6 19.02 16.41 5.75
C LYS A 6 18.06 17.52 6.15
N LYS A 7 17.64 18.37 5.19
CA LYS A 7 16.66 19.43 5.42
C LYS A 7 15.28 18.87 5.78
N ALA A 8 14.83 17.82 5.09
CA ALA A 8 13.53 17.19 5.35
C ALA A 8 13.47 16.45 6.70
N MET A 9 14.58 15.91 7.17
CA MET A 9 14.65 15.17 8.43
C MET A 9 14.30 16.03 9.65
N ALA A 10 14.57 17.33 9.59
CA ALA A 10 14.17 18.28 10.63
C ALA A 10 12.64 18.38 10.79
N TYR A 11 11.88 18.19 9.71
CA TYR A 11 10.42 18.32 9.70
C TYR A 11 9.70 16.97 9.71
N PHE A 12 10.27 15.95 9.06
CA PHE A 12 9.65 14.65 8.83
C PHE A 12 10.62 13.48 9.09
N PRO A 13 11.13 13.33 10.33
CA PRO A 13 12.15 12.34 10.65
C PRO A 13 11.68 10.90 10.38
N LYS A 14 10.42 10.58 10.71
CA LYS A 14 9.84 9.25 10.48
C LYS A 14 9.72 8.92 8.99
N SER A 15 9.21 9.84 8.19
CA SER A 15 9.07 9.65 6.74
C SER A 15 10.43 9.48 6.07
N CYS A 16 11.42 10.31 6.45
CA CYS A 16 12.79 10.19 5.94
C CYS A 16 13.42 8.84 6.30
N GLN A 17 13.17 8.33 7.51
CA GLN A 17 13.66 7.02 7.94
C GLN A 17 12.99 5.87 7.17
N THR A 18 11.69 5.97 6.90
CA THR A 18 10.97 5.01 6.05
C THR A 18 11.52 5.03 4.62
N ILE A 19 11.70 6.19 4.01
CA ILE A 19 12.29 6.31 2.67
C ILE A 19 13.68 5.69 2.64
N ARG A 20 14.52 6.00 3.63
CA ARG A 20 15.87 5.41 3.73
C ARG A 20 15.84 3.89 3.84
N ARG A 21 14.87 3.33 4.57
CA ARG A 21 14.73 1.89 4.77
C ARG A 21 14.31 1.15 3.50
N TRP A 22 13.46 1.78 2.68
CA TRP A 22 12.84 1.15 1.51
C TRP A 22 13.42 1.62 0.17
N ILE A 23 14.50 2.42 0.20
CA ILE A 23 15.04 3.05 -1.02
C ILE A 23 15.51 2.00 -2.01
N ASP A 24 16.12 0.92 -1.51
CA ASP A 24 16.66 -0.16 -2.34
C ASP A 24 15.55 -0.89 -3.11
N GLU A 25 14.44 -1.24 -2.44
CA GLU A 25 13.28 -1.83 -3.12
C GLU A 25 12.59 -0.85 -4.09
N ILE A 26 12.55 0.44 -3.75
CA ILE A 26 12.02 1.49 -4.63
C ILE A 26 12.87 1.61 -5.90
N THR A 27 14.20 1.56 -5.79
CA THR A 27 15.09 1.60 -6.96
C THR A 27 14.99 0.33 -7.80
N ALA A 28 14.92 -0.84 -7.17
CA ALA A 28 14.79 -2.12 -7.86
C ALA A 28 13.52 -2.23 -8.73
N TYR A 29 12.47 -1.47 -8.41
CA TYR A 29 11.27 -1.34 -9.24
C TYR A 29 11.58 -0.78 -10.64
N PHE A 30 12.49 0.19 -10.74
CA PHE A 30 12.84 0.82 -12.02
C PHE A 30 13.65 -0.13 -12.92
N ASP A 31 14.41 -1.04 -12.33
CA ASP A 31 15.18 -2.05 -13.04
C ASP A 31 14.28 -3.17 -13.59
N ASN A 32 13.30 -3.62 -12.81
CA ASN A 32 12.46 -4.78 -13.17
C ASN A 32 11.07 -4.43 -13.74
N ARG A 33 10.70 -3.13 -13.81
CA ARG A 33 9.39 -2.63 -14.29
C ARG A 33 8.17 -3.44 -13.79
N THR A 34 8.23 -3.99 -12.59
CA THR A 34 7.12 -4.74 -12.01
C THR A 34 5.93 -3.81 -11.90
N THR A 35 4.82 -4.06 -12.59
CA THR A 35 3.71 -3.09 -12.57
C THR A 35 3.03 -3.08 -11.20
N GLN A 36 2.82 -1.89 -10.62
CA GLN A 36 1.97 -1.78 -9.41
C GLN A 36 0.49 -2.05 -9.70
N GLY A 37 0.09 -2.21 -10.97
CA GLY A 37 -1.30 -2.35 -11.39
C GLY A 37 -2.06 -3.50 -10.70
N THR A 38 -1.40 -4.65 -10.47
CA THR A 38 -2.04 -5.75 -9.71
C THR A 38 -2.31 -5.35 -8.26
N VAL A 39 -1.35 -4.70 -7.60
CA VAL A 39 -1.48 -4.24 -6.20
C VAL A 39 -2.51 -3.10 -6.09
N GLU A 40 -2.53 -2.18 -7.05
CA GLU A 40 -3.53 -1.11 -7.15
C GLU A 40 -4.93 -1.67 -7.37
N GLY A 41 -5.08 -2.67 -8.25
CA GLY A 41 -6.34 -3.37 -8.47
C GLY A 41 -6.86 -4.04 -7.19
N ILE A 42 -5.98 -4.74 -6.47
CA ILE A 42 -6.29 -5.32 -5.15
C ILE A 42 -6.77 -4.24 -4.19
N ASN A 43 -5.99 -3.17 -4.03
CA ASN A 43 -6.29 -2.09 -3.10
C ASN A 43 -7.60 -1.37 -3.44
N ASN A 44 -7.89 -1.16 -4.72
CA ASN A 44 -9.14 -0.52 -5.14
C ASN A 44 -10.35 -1.41 -4.81
N LYS A 45 -10.26 -2.72 -5.07
CA LYS A 45 -11.34 -3.66 -4.75
C LYS A 45 -11.61 -3.73 -3.24
N LEU A 46 -10.56 -3.77 -2.42
CA LEU A 46 -10.67 -3.69 -0.96
C LEU A 46 -11.31 -2.37 -0.50
N LYS A 47 -10.94 -1.24 -1.09
CA LYS A 47 -11.55 0.07 -0.80
C LYS A 47 -13.03 0.10 -1.14
N VAL A 48 -13.45 -0.49 -2.27
CA VAL A 48 -14.86 -0.60 -2.66
C VAL A 48 -15.64 -1.44 -1.64
N ILE A 49 -15.11 -2.60 -1.23
CA ILE A 49 -15.73 -3.46 -0.22
C ILE A 49 -15.87 -2.70 1.11
N LYS A 50 -14.82 -1.99 1.53
CA LYS A 50 -14.83 -1.14 2.73
C LYS A 50 -15.94 -0.07 2.67
N ARG A 51 -16.08 0.63 1.54
CA ARG A 51 -17.11 1.68 1.35
C ARG A 51 -18.53 1.11 1.37
N ARG A 52 -18.75 -0.06 0.75
CA ARG A 52 -20.07 -0.73 0.72
C ARG A 52 -20.47 -1.35 2.07
N GLY A 53 -19.52 -1.53 2.99
CA GLY A 53 -19.76 -2.19 4.27
C GLY A 53 -20.34 -1.30 5.37
N TYR A 54 -20.46 0.03 5.17
CA TYR A 54 -20.96 1.01 6.15
C TYR A 54 -20.39 0.86 7.59
N GLY A 55 -19.19 0.30 7.72
CA GLY A 55 -18.53 0.05 9.00
C GLY A 55 -18.39 -1.44 9.34
N PHE A 56 -17.21 -2.00 9.07
CA PHE A 56 -16.85 -3.32 9.58
C PHE A 56 -16.40 -3.20 11.03
N ARG A 57 -17.24 -3.64 11.98
CA ARG A 57 -16.90 -3.72 13.41
C ARG A 57 -15.93 -4.86 13.72
N ASN A 58 -15.93 -5.91 12.88
CA ASN A 58 -15.09 -7.09 13.04
C ASN A 58 -14.25 -7.30 11.77
N PHE A 59 -12.93 -7.31 11.92
CA PHE A 59 -12.00 -7.54 10.82
C PHE A 59 -12.24 -8.89 10.13
N LYS A 60 -12.59 -9.95 10.87
CA LYS A 60 -12.90 -11.28 10.31
C LYS A 60 -14.01 -11.23 9.26
N ASN A 61 -15.04 -10.40 9.50
CA ASN A 61 -16.14 -10.22 8.56
C ASN A 61 -15.71 -9.44 7.31
N PHE A 62 -14.79 -8.48 7.46
CA PHE A 62 -14.18 -7.80 6.31
C PHE A 62 -13.34 -8.78 5.49
N SER A 63 -12.48 -9.57 6.13
CA SER A 63 -11.64 -10.58 5.46
C SER A 63 -12.47 -11.62 4.72
N LEU A 64 -13.54 -12.14 5.33
CA LEU A 64 -14.45 -13.10 4.67
C LEU A 64 -15.10 -12.50 3.43
N ARG A 65 -15.58 -11.26 3.49
CA ARG A 65 -16.16 -10.59 2.31
C ARG A 65 -15.13 -10.33 1.21
N CYS A 66 -13.88 -10.04 1.58
CA CYS A 66 -12.80 -9.95 0.61
C CYS A 66 -12.58 -11.31 -0.06
N LEU A 67 -12.39 -12.38 0.70
CA LEU A 67 -12.18 -13.72 0.15
C LEU A 67 -13.32 -14.20 -0.76
N LEU A 68 -14.58 -13.98 -0.37
CA LEU A 68 -15.74 -14.29 -1.21
C LEU A 68 -15.69 -13.51 -2.54
N ASN A 69 -15.39 -12.21 -2.49
CA ASN A 69 -15.31 -11.39 -3.69
C ASN A 69 -14.17 -11.79 -4.65
N TRP A 70 -13.13 -12.44 -4.13
CA TRP A 70 -12.03 -12.97 -4.94
C TRP A 70 -12.35 -14.34 -5.52
N HIS A 71 -13.00 -15.22 -4.74
CA HIS A 71 -13.40 -16.55 -5.18
C HIS A 71 -14.47 -16.52 -6.29
N PHE A 72 -15.42 -15.58 -6.23
CA PHE A 72 -16.49 -15.44 -7.25
C PHE A 72 -16.16 -14.45 -8.38
N ALA A 73 -14.95 -13.88 -8.41
CA ALA A 73 -14.53 -12.97 -9.48
C ALA A 73 -13.48 -13.60 -10.42
N SER A 74 -13.30 -14.92 -10.34
CA SER A 74 -12.55 -15.73 -11.32
C SER A 74 -13.47 -16.24 -12.40
#